data_AF-A0A927FWI4-F1
#
_entry.id   AF-A0A927FWI4-F1
#
_cell.length_a   1.000
_cell.length_b   1.000
_cell.length_c   1.000
_cell.angle_alpha   90.00
_cell.angle_beta   90.00
_cell.angle_gamma   90.00
#
_symmetry.space_group_name_H-M   'P 1'
#
loop_
_entity.id
_entity.type
_entity.pdbx_description
1 polymer ?
#
loop_
_entity_poly.entity_id
_entity_poly.type
_entity_poly.pdbx_seq_one_letter_code
_entity_poly.pdbx_strand_id
1 'polypeptide(L)'
;MKRVILLLLIVLFGTLETAPAFAQSGERYEVAQQQKRRTLFDLLFGDEQKQQRTAPVQQTQPRRTTPRQKPSAPKPTAALPPPKPTIEKAEGATRLAVFGDSLAVDLAKALDRFYAEDPNLVVIEQAVGSSGFVRDDYFDWNKAIAEEIAKDSFDVAVVIIGVNDRQEISANGETFSPLSDGWKSVYQARLNEFLGQLRAARKPVIWVGLPPMSKLEYGAAIAQISALHRLAAFSAGAEFIDIYDRFVGEDGQYASYGPDVNGQNARMRKDDGIHFAAAGADKLAFYVSQSVRTFYRGGQVMLAVADPLLGTDAAAMLRPPYQGQGQIRLLEVAGAVLPLSRTPDRASDLIAASSAAPAGEAGFSLDALVSAPAGRADAFGVGIDPAAEPEPASP
;
A
#
# COMPACT_ATOMS: atom_id res chain seq x y z
N MET A 1 65.10 28.50 -14.21
CA MET A 1 64.94 29.38 -13.02
C MET A 1 63.72 29.02 -12.16
N LYS A 2 63.57 27.75 -11.73
CA LYS A 2 62.57 27.35 -10.71
C LYS A 2 63.09 26.28 -9.73
N ARG A 3 64.40 26.00 -9.76
CA ARG A 3 65.06 25.01 -8.88
C ARG A 3 66.14 25.62 -7.96
N VAL A 4 66.25 26.95 -7.96
CA VAL A 4 67.21 27.70 -7.11
C VAL A 4 66.51 28.43 -5.96
N ILE A 5 65.18 28.55 -5.99
CA ILE A 5 64.39 29.25 -4.95
C ILE A 5 64.05 28.32 -3.76
N LEU A 6 64.11 27.00 -3.94
CA LEU A 6 63.76 26.04 -2.87
C LEU A 6 64.93 25.76 -1.89
N LEU A 7 66.15 26.20 -2.19
CA LEU A 7 67.34 25.98 -1.36
C LEU A 7 67.73 27.19 -0.49
N LEU A 8 66.99 28.30 -0.58
CA LEU A 8 67.26 29.55 0.16
C LEU A 8 66.36 29.75 1.40
N LEU A 9 65.47 28.81 1.70
CA LEU A 9 64.63 28.84 2.92
C LEU A 9 65.04 27.78 3.96
N ILE A 10 66.12 27.03 3.70
CA ILE A 10 66.70 26.01 4.59
C ILE A 10 67.98 26.53 5.30
N VAL A 11 68.33 27.80 5.13
CA VAL A 11 69.50 28.46 5.78
C VAL A 11 69.06 29.55 6.77
N LEU A 12 67.85 29.45 7.34
CA LEU A 12 67.43 30.28 8.47
C LEU A 12 67.36 29.42 9.74
N PHE A 13 68.52 28.92 10.15
CA PHE A 13 68.75 28.28 11.45
C PHE A 13 69.89 29.02 12.17
N GLY A 14 69.64 29.38 13.43
CA GLY A 14 70.60 30.00 14.37
C GLY A 14 70.33 31.50 14.52
N THR A 15 69.95 32.03 15.68
CA THR A 15 70.66 31.87 16.95
C THR A 15 69.85 32.35 18.17
N LEU A 16 70.28 31.86 19.34
CA LEU A 16 70.19 32.40 20.72
C LEU A 16 68.98 32.07 21.62
N GLU A 17 69.35 31.32 22.67
CA GLU A 17 68.66 31.02 23.93
C GLU A 17 68.47 32.25 24.83
N THR A 18 67.43 32.23 25.68
CA THR A 18 67.52 32.53 27.13
C THR A 18 66.29 31.96 27.87
N ALA A 19 66.52 31.19 28.93
CA ALA A 19 65.55 30.83 30.00
C ALA A 19 65.75 31.78 31.22
N PRO A 20 65.06 31.70 32.41
CA PRO A 20 64.13 30.69 32.95
C PRO A 20 62.94 31.19 33.85
N ALA A 21 62.21 30.22 34.47
CA ALA A 21 61.38 30.24 35.70
C ALA A 21 59.93 30.81 35.58
N PHE A 22 58.84 30.15 36.03
CA PHE A 22 58.57 29.51 37.34
C PHE A 22 57.64 28.27 37.25
N ALA A 23 57.63 27.52 38.35
CA ALA A 23 57.03 26.21 38.60
C ALA A 23 55.49 26.13 38.61
N GLN A 24 54.96 24.97 38.18
CA GLN A 24 53.86 24.30 38.88
C GLN A 24 53.82 22.79 38.59
N SER A 25 53.64 22.04 39.67
CA SER A 25 53.67 20.59 39.84
C SER A 25 52.52 19.83 39.19
N GLY A 26 52.77 18.59 38.75
CA GLY A 26 51.79 17.50 38.86
C GLY A 26 51.63 16.60 37.63
N GLU A 27 52.29 15.45 37.68
CA GLU A 27 51.92 14.13 37.10
C GLU A 27 51.22 14.08 35.73
N ARG A 28 51.98 13.72 34.68
CA ARG A 28 51.42 13.11 33.46
C ARG A 28 51.91 11.68 33.33
N TYR A 29 50.95 10.75 33.26
CA TYR A 29 51.13 9.33 33.04
C TYR A 29 51.48 9.07 31.57
N GLU A 30 52.61 8.43 31.31
CA GLU A 30 52.91 7.82 30.01
C GLU A 30 52.18 6.47 29.92
N VAL A 31 51.22 6.37 29.00
CA VAL A 31 50.65 5.08 28.58
C VAL A 31 51.29 4.70 27.25
N ALA A 32 52.27 3.80 27.31
CA ALA A 32 52.79 3.11 26.14
C ALA A 32 51.76 2.07 25.67
N GLN A 33 50.89 2.43 24.74
CA GLN A 33 49.96 1.48 24.12
C GLN A 33 50.53 1.00 22.78
N GLN A 34 51.23 -0.13 22.82
CA GLN A 34 51.76 -0.82 21.65
C GLN A 34 50.60 -1.49 20.88
N GLN A 35 50.10 -0.83 19.84
CA GLN A 35 48.93 -1.28 19.07
C GLN A 35 49.35 -2.32 18.02
N LYS A 36 49.29 -3.61 18.36
CA LYS A 36 49.50 -4.71 17.39
C LYS A 36 48.28 -4.76 16.45
N ARG A 37 48.47 -4.43 15.17
CA ARG A 37 47.41 -4.44 14.15
C ARG A 37 47.02 -5.89 13.81
N ARG A 38 45.73 -6.22 13.93
CA ARG A 38 45.16 -7.50 13.47
C ARG A 38 45.14 -7.50 11.95
N THR A 39 45.54 -8.62 11.34
CA THR A 39 45.54 -8.75 9.87
C THR A 39 44.26 -9.41 9.39
N LEU A 40 43.91 -9.20 8.12
CA LEU A 40 42.72 -9.76 7.47
C LEU A 40 42.63 -11.30 7.56
N PHE A 41 43.76 -11.98 7.76
CA PHE A 41 43.83 -13.42 7.91
C PHE A 41 43.28 -13.91 9.27
N ASP A 42 43.49 -13.14 10.36
CA ASP A 42 42.94 -13.43 11.70
C ASP A 42 41.42 -13.25 11.78
N LEU A 43 40.83 -12.53 10.82
CA LEU A 43 39.41 -12.22 10.77
C LEU A 43 38.60 -13.25 9.93
N LEU A 44 39.29 -14.07 9.13
CA LEU A 44 38.66 -15.03 8.22
C LEU A 44 38.80 -16.51 8.67
N PHE A 45 39.76 -16.83 9.55
CA PHE A 45 40.02 -18.21 10.00
C PHE A 45 40.25 -18.31 11.52
N GLY A 46 39.30 -17.78 12.30
CA GLY A 46 39.40 -17.57 13.75
C GLY A 46 40.11 -18.66 14.55
N ASP A 47 41.05 -18.22 15.40
CA ASP A 47 41.86 -19.07 16.28
C ASP A 47 41.13 -19.28 17.62
N GLU A 48 40.63 -20.50 17.87
CA GLU A 48 40.15 -20.92 19.19
C GLU A 48 41.35 -21.25 20.10
N GLN A 49 41.77 -20.29 20.93
CA GLN A 49 42.57 -20.59 22.10
C GLN A 49 41.99 -19.95 23.37
N LYS A 50 41.32 -20.80 24.16
CA LYS A 50 41.09 -20.60 25.60
C LYS A 50 42.44 -20.37 26.28
N GLN A 51 42.72 -19.13 26.68
CA GLN A 51 43.79 -18.83 27.63
C GLN A 51 43.21 -18.30 28.93
N GLN A 52 43.09 -19.24 29.87
CA GLN A 52 42.97 -19.04 31.30
C GLN A 52 44.19 -18.24 31.77
N ARG A 53 43.99 -16.98 32.20
CA ARG A 53 45.05 -16.14 32.77
C ARG A 53 44.66 -15.72 34.18
N THR A 54 45.38 -16.31 35.12
CA THR A 54 45.44 -16.01 36.55
C THR A 54 45.75 -14.53 36.81
N ALA A 55 45.00 -13.92 37.73
CA ALA A 55 45.22 -12.55 38.19
C ALA A 55 46.50 -12.44 39.05
N PRO A 56 47.29 -11.35 38.92
CA PRO A 56 48.43 -11.10 39.80
C PRO A 56 47.98 -10.53 41.15
N VAL A 57 48.55 -11.07 42.22
CA VAL A 57 48.39 -10.57 43.60
C VAL A 57 49.15 -9.25 43.73
N GLN A 58 48.45 -8.17 44.09
CA GLN A 58 49.04 -6.87 44.36
C GLN A 58 48.90 -6.54 45.86
N GLN A 59 50.04 -6.26 46.49
CA GLN A 59 50.19 -5.90 47.90
C GLN A 59 49.34 -4.68 48.27
N THR A 60 48.65 -4.80 49.41
CA THR A 60 47.83 -3.75 50.03
C THR A 60 48.67 -2.60 50.57
N GLN A 61 48.43 -1.39 50.09
CA GLN A 61 48.69 -0.14 50.83
C GLN A 61 47.36 0.44 51.35
N PRO A 62 47.31 0.99 52.58
CA PRO A 62 46.07 1.44 53.19
C PRO A 62 45.64 2.80 52.62
N ARG A 63 44.52 2.84 51.90
CA ARG A 63 43.91 4.09 51.42
C ARG A 63 42.77 4.53 52.34
N ARG A 64 42.91 5.76 52.82
CA ARG A 64 41.96 6.64 53.53
C ARG A 64 40.49 6.42 53.14
N THR A 65 39.64 6.26 54.14
CA THR A 65 38.17 6.14 54.04
C THR A 65 37.52 7.48 53.67
N THR A 66 36.85 7.55 52.53
CA THR A 66 35.79 8.53 52.24
C THR A 66 34.42 7.95 52.60
N PRO A 67 33.45 8.75 53.10
CA PRO A 67 32.14 8.23 53.49
C PRO A 67 31.34 7.75 52.29
N ARG A 68 30.93 6.48 52.32
CA ARG A 68 30.06 5.83 51.34
C ARG A 68 28.67 6.46 51.38
N GLN A 69 28.23 7.11 50.30
CA GLN A 69 26.82 7.47 50.11
C GLN A 69 25.96 6.19 50.16
N LYS A 70 24.89 6.22 50.96
CA LYS A 70 23.90 5.14 51.05
C LYS A 70 23.29 4.89 49.67
N PRO A 71 23.11 3.63 49.25
CA PRO A 71 22.35 3.32 48.05
C PRO A 71 20.90 3.79 48.23
N SER A 72 20.44 4.60 47.27
CA SER A 72 19.03 4.95 47.13
C SER A 72 18.20 3.69 46.89
N ALA A 73 17.07 3.58 47.58
CA ALA A 73 16.15 2.47 47.46
C ALA A 73 15.68 2.29 45.99
N PRO A 74 15.46 1.05 45.52
CA PRO A 74 14.92 0.81 44.19
C PRO A 74 13.54 1.44 44.07
N LYS A 75 13.31 2.21 42.99
CA LYS A 75 11.97 2.70 42.64
C LYS A 75 11.03 1.48 42.47
N PRO A 76 9.79 1.54 42.96
CA PRO A 76 8.83 0.46 42.74
C PRO A 76 8.66 0.25 41.23
N THR A 77 8.95 -0.96 40.77
CA THR A 77 8.59 -1.40 39.43
C THR A 77 7.07 -1.30 39.34
N ALA A 78 6.56 -0.38 38.51
CA ALA A 78 5.14 -0.31 38.23
C ALA A 78 4.71 -1.68 37.69
N ALA A 79 3.79 -2.34 38.41
CA ALA A 79 3.21 -3.58 37.96
C ALA A 79 2.54 -3.34 36.60
N LEU A 80 2.83 -4.19 35.62
CA LEU A 80 2.16 -4.15 34.32
C LEU A 80 0.64 -4.26 34.57
N PRO A 81 -0.18 -3.45 33.88
CA PRO A 81 -1.63 -3.58 33.99
C PRO A 81 -2.04 -5.02 33.65
N PRO A 82 -3.06 -5.57 34.34
CA PRO A 82 -3.52 -6.92 34.07
C PRO A 82 -3.89 -7.07 32.58
N PRO A 83 -3.59 -8.23 31.96
CA PRO A 83 -3.95 -8.47 30.56
C PRO A 83 -5.46 -8.28 30.39
N LYS A 84 -5.86 -7.60 29.31
CA LYS A 84 -7.29 -7.46 28.98
C LYS A 84 -7.90 -8.87 28.85
N PRO A 85 -9.12 -9.10 29.34
CA PRO A 85 -9.80 -10.38 29.16
C PRO A 85 -9.90 -10.70 27.67
N THR A 86 -9.41 -11.87 27.25
CA THR A 86 -9.63 -12.36 25.89
C THR A 86 -11.07 -12.81 25.76
N ILE A 87 -11.82 -12.22 24.83
CA ILE A 87 -13.19 -12.61 24.55
C ILE A 87 -13.18 -13.95 23.81
N GLU A 88 -13.87 -14.94 24.38
CA GLU A 88 -14.11 -16.22 23.70
C GLU A 88 -15.03 -16.00 22.50
N LYS A 89 -14.63 -16.54 21.35
CA LYS A 89 -15.41 -16.48 20.11
C LYS A 89 -16.56 -17.48 20.19
N ALA A 90 -17.73 -17.09 19.70
CA ALA A 90 -18.89 -17.95 19.62
C ALA A 90 -18.62 -19.14 18.68
N GLU A 91 -19.19 -20.31 18.97
CA GLU A 91 -19.02 -21.52 18.13
C GLU A 91 -19.48 -21.30 16.68
N GLY A 92 -20.46 -20.42 16.46
CA GLY A 92 -20.96 -20.01 15.15
C GLY A 92 -20.41 -18.69 14.63
N ALA A 93 -19.28 -18.22 15.17
CA ALA A 93 -18.66 -16.98 14.70
C ALA A 93 -18.29 -17.07 13.22
N THR A 94 -18.54 -15.98 12.48
CA THR A 94 -18.11 -15.84 11.08
C THR A 94 -16.60 -15.96 10.98
N ARG A 95 -16.13 -16.85 10.11
CA ARG A 95 -14.71 -17.15 9.89
C ARG A 95 -14.17 -16.32 8.74
N LEU A 96 -13.46 -15.25 9.08
CA LEU A 96 -12.80 -14.37 8.12
C LEU A 96 -11.37 -14.87 7.89
N ALA A 97 -11.14 -15.57 6.78
CA ALA A 97 -9.81 -16.06 6.43
C ALA A 97 -9.02 -15.02 5.62
N VAL A 98 -7.77 -14.79 6.00
CA VAL A 98 -6.86 -13.84 5.35
C VAL A 98 -5.78 -14.62 4.62
N PHE A 99 -5.87 -14.65 3.30
CA PHE A 99 -4.96 -15.36 2.40
C PHE A 99 -3.91 -14.42 1.81
N GLY A 100 -2.69 -14.93 1.66
CA GLY A 100 -1.67 -14.28 0.85
C GLY A 100 -0.26 -14.36 1.40
N ASP A 101 0.55 -13.36 1.07
CA ASP A 101 1.99 -13.34 1.35
C ASP A 101 2.33 -12.68 2.71
N SER A 102 3.53 -12.12 2.84
CA SER A 102 3.96 -11.44 4.06
C SER A 102 3.13 -10.19 4.39
N LEU A 103 2.46 -9.56 3.42
CA LEU A 103 1.51 -8.49 3.71
C LEU A 103 0.23 -9.02 4.35
N ALA A 104 -0.19 -10.24 4.00
CA ALA A 104 -1.35 -10.90 4.60
C ALA A 104 -1.10 -11.21 6.08
N VAL A 105 0.13 -11.54 6.45
CA VAL A 105 0.54 -11.71 7.87
C VAL A 105 0.33 -10.42 8.66
N ASP A 106 0.78 -9.27 8.12
CA ASP A 106 0.62 -7.97 8.79
C ASP A 106 -0.87 -7.59 8.89
N LEU A 107 -1.65 -7.84 7.83
CA LEU A 107 -3.10 -7.58 7.78
C LEU A 107 -3.89 -8.49 8.74
N ALA A 108 -3.62 -9.79 8.76
CA ALA A 108 -4.31 -10.75 9.62
C ALA A 108 -4.17 -10.37 11.10
N LYS A 109 -2.95 -10.01 11.53
CA LYS A 109 -2.69 -9.53 12.89
C LYS A 109 -3.43 -8.23 13.21
N ALA A 110 -3.59 -7.34 12.25
CA ALA A 110 -4.32 -6.10 12.45
C ALA A 110 -5.84 -6.33 12.50
N LEU A 111 -6.38 -7.21 11.65
CA LEU A 111 -7.79 -7.61 11.69
C LEU A 111 -8.12 -8.35 12.99
N ASP A 112 -7.23 -9.23 13.46
CA ASP A 112 -7.40 -9.93 14.74
C ASP A 112 -7.50 -8.95 15.91
N ARG A 113 -6.62 -7.93 15.96
CA ARG A 113 -6.74 -6.83 16.93
C ARG A 113 -8.03 -6.03 16.75
N PHE A 114 -8.42 -5.73 15.51
CA PHE A 114 -9.59 -4.92 15.19
C PHE A 114 -10.89 -5.59 15.63
N TYR A 115 -11.00 -6.90 15.45
CA TYR A 115 -12.17 -7.71 15.81
C TYR A 115 -12.00 -8.46 17.13
N ALA A 116 -11.00 -8.13 17.95
CA ALA A 116 -10.74 -8.82 19.22
C ALA A 116 -11.97 -8.82 20.14
N GLU A 117 -12.72 -7.71 20.14
CA GLU A 117 -13.90 -7.51 21.00
C GLU A 117 -15.21 -8.01 20.36
N ASP A 118 -15.17 -8.53 19.13
CA ASP A 118 -16.35 -9.08 18.46
C ASP A 118 -16.45 -10.59 18.73
N PRO A 119 -17.42 -11.08 19.52
CA PRO A 119 -17.56 -12.51 19.79
C PRO A 119 -18.04 -13.29 18.55
N ASN A 120 -18.60 -12.63 17.54
CA ASN A 120 -19.25 -13.28 16.40
C ASN A 120 -18.38 -13.30 15.13
N LEU A 121 -17.12 -12.87 15.21
CA LEU A 121 -16.17 -12.96 14.10
C LEU A 121 -14.80 -13.44 14.60
N VAL A 122 -14.29 -14.47 13.94
CA VAL A 122 -12.93 -14.99 14.15
C VAL A 122 -12.09 -14.77 12.90
N VAL A 123 -10.87 -14.27 13.10
CA VAL A 123 -9.89 -14.07 12.01
C VAL A 123 -9.01 -15.31 11.92
N ILE A 124 -8.86 -15.85 10.72
CA ILE A 124 -8.02 -17.03 10.45
C ILE A 124 -6.89 -16.60 9.53
N GLU A 125 -5.66 -16.61 10.03
CA GLU A 125 -4.47 -16.33 9.22
C GLU A 125 -4.15 -17.53 8.33
N GLN A 126 -4.23 -17.32 7.01
CA GLN A 126 -3.85 -18.29 5.97
C GLN A 126 -2.75 -17.68 5.10
N ALA A 127 -1.69 -17.17 5.73
CA ALA A 127 -0.63 -16.43 5.07
C ALA A 127 0.69 -17.21 4.98
N VAL A 128 1.36 -17.13 3.83
CA VAL A 128 2.65 -17.79 3.57
C VAL A 128 3.63 -16.76 3.03
N GLY A 129 4.57 -16.32 3.88
CA GLY A 129 5.31 -15.07 3.71
C GLY A 129 6.02 -14.84 2.37
N SER A 130 6.69 -15.85 1.82
CA SER A 130 7.44 -15.73 0.55
C SER A 130 6.70 -16.29 -0.67
N SER A 131 5.39 -16.54 -0.52
CA SER A 131 4.56 -17.10 -1.58
C SER A 131 4.04 -16.03 -2.54
N GLY A 132 3.45 -16.49 -3.64
CA GLY A 132 2.93 -15.69 -4.73
C GLY A 132 2.28 -16.61 -5.76
N PHE A 133 1.61 -16.06 -6.77
CA PHE A 133 1.05 -16.85 -7.86
C PHE A 133 2.08 -17.29 -8.90
N VAL A 134 3.33 -16.81 -8.85
CA VAL A 134 4.36 -17.19 -9.83
C VAL A 134 5.04 -18.52 -9.52
N ARG A 135 5.31 -18.81 -8.24
CA ARG A 135 6.04 -20.02 -7.81
C ARG A 135 5.10 -21.03 -7.16
N ASP A 136 4.36 -21.74 -8.00
CA ASP A 136 3.53 -22.88 -7.59
C ASP A 136 4.37 -24.05 -7.05
N ASP A 137 5.63 -24.16 -7.46
CA ASP A 137 6.62 -25.08 -6.89
C ASP A 137 6.95 -24.80 -5.42
N TYR A 138 6.88 -23.53 -5.00
CA TYR A 138 7.09 -23.12 -3.62
C TYR A 138 5.80 -23.23 -2.80
N PHE A 139 4.71 -22.64 -3.32
CA PHE A 139 3.39 -22.73 -2.69
C PHE A 139 2.29 -22.57 -3.74
N ASP A 140 1.50 -23.62 -3.92
CA ASP A 140 0.39 -23.63 -4.87
C ASP A 140 -0.89 -23.09 -4.23
N TRP A 141 -1.18 -21.80 -4.47
CA TRP A 141 -2.40 -21.15 -4.00
C TRP A 141 -3.68 -21.73 -4.59
N ASN A 142 -3.65 -22.25 -5.83
CA ASN A 142 -4.82 -22.86 -6.46
C ASN A 142 -5.18 -24.18 -5.78
N LYS A 143 -4.18 -24.98 -5.43
CA LYS A 143 -4.37 -26.18 -4.61
C LYS A 143 -4.81 -25.84 -3.19
N ALA A 144 -4.13 -24.89 -2.54
CA ALA A 144 -4.43 -24.52 -1.16
C ALA A 144 -5.88 -24.02 -1.00
N ILE A 145 -6.35 -23.16 -1.90
CA ILE A 145 -7.73 -22.66 -1.81
C ILE A 145 -8.77 -23.77 -2.07
N ALA A 146 -8.48 -24.71 -2.98
CA ALA A 146 -9.33 -25.88 -3.21
C ALA A 146 -9.51 -26.69 -1.92
N GLU A 147 -8.41 -26.92 -1.20
CA GLU A 147 -8.42 -27.67 0.05
C GLU A 147 -9.19 -26.94 1.16
N GLU A 148 -9.01 -25.63 1.31
CA GLU A 148 -9.72 -24.84 2.32
C GLU A 148 -11.23 -24.73 2.01
N ILE A 149 -11.60 -24.62 0.73
CA ILE A 149 -13.00 -24.70 0.29
C ILE A 149 -13.59 -26.08 0.62
N ALA A 150 -12.86 -27.17 0.34
CA ALA A 150 -13.32 -28.53 0.58
C ALA A 150 -13.48 -28.85 2.08
N LYS A 151 -12.62 -28.29 2.93
CA LYS A 151 -12.74 -28.35 4.40
C LYS A 151 -13.86 -27.48 4.95
N ASP A 152 -14.45 -26.61 4.11
CA ASP A 152 -15.34 -25.54 4.51
C ASP A 152 -14.77 -24.76 5.70
N SER A 153 -13.50 -24.35 5.65
CA SER A 153 -12.78 -23.82 6.83
C SER A 153 -13.01 -22.32 7.09
N PHE A 154 -13.64 -21.61 6.16
CA PHE A 154 -13.86 -20.17 6.23
C PHE A 154 -15.17 -19.74 5.57
N ASP A 155 -15.69 -18.58 5.94
CA ASP A 155 -16.94 -18.03 5.41
C ASP A 155 -16.70 -16.87 4.46
N VAL A 156 -15.69 -16.03 4.73
CA VAL A 156 -15.30 -14.88 3.90
C VAL A 156 -13.79 -14.91 3.67
N ALA A 157 -13.35 -14.67 2.43
CA ALA A 157 -11.94 -14.59 2.07
C ALA A 157 -11.50 -13.14 1.89
N VAL A 158 -10.42 -12.75 2.59
CA VAL A 158 -9.66 -11.53 2.33
C VAL A 158 -8.34 -11.93 1.71
N VAL A 159 -7.97 -11.36 0.58
CA VAL A 159 -6.76 -11.73 -0.16
C VAL A 159 -5.86 -10.51 -0.33
N ILE A 160 -4.60 -10.60 0.10
CA ILE A 160 -3.56 -9.62 -0.20
C ILE A 160 -2.25 -10.33 -0.53
N ILE A 161 -1.84 -10.28 -1.79
CA ILE A 161 -0.73 -11.06 -2.30
C ILE A 161 -0.15 -10.41 -3.56
N GLY A 162 1.14 -10.62 -3.80
CA GLY A 162 1.79 -10.34 -5.06
C GLY A 162 3.12 -9.62 -4.92
N VAL A 163 3.60 -9.32 -3.70
CA VAL A 163 4.89 -8.64 -3.54
C VAL A 163 6.05 -9.53 -3.99
N ASN A 164 5.89 -10.85 -3.94
CA ASN A 164 6.90 -11.79 -4.40
C ASN A 164 6.77 -12.17 -5.89
N ASP A 165 5.77 -11.64 -6.60
CA ASP A 165 5.45 -12.12 -7.96
C ASP A 165 6.24 -11.45 -9.07
N ARG A 166 7.08 -10.44 -8.77
CA ARG A 166 8.00 -9.87 -9.76
C ARG A 166 9.21 -10.79 -10.01
N GLN A 167 8.95 -12.00 -10.49
CA GLN A 167 9.94 -13.02 -10.82
C GLN A 167 9.54 -13.77 -12.09
N GLU A 168 10.48 -14.52 -12.68
CA GLU A 168 10.22 -15.30 -13.90
C GLU A 168 9.16 -16.36 -13.64
N ILE A 169 8.26 -16.57 -14.60
CA ILE A 169 7.26 -17.63 -14.55
C ILE A 169 7.59 -18.68 -15.58
N SER A 170 7.64 -19.95 -15.16
CA SER A 170 7.86 -21.07 -16.06
C SER A 170 6.56 -21.84 -16.24
N ALA A 171 6.15 -22.06 -17.49
CA ALA A 171 4.95 -22.81 -17.84
C ALA A 171 5.15 -23.50 -19.19
N ASN A 172 4.66 -24.75 -19.32
CA ASN A 172 4.72 -25.54 -20.55
C ASN A 172 6.15 -25.70 -21.15
N GLY A 173 7.18 -25.70 -20.30
CA GLY A 173 8.58 -25.82 -20.73
C GLY A 173 9.20 -24.50 -21.21
N GLU A 174 8.47 -23.39 -21.18
CA GLU A 174 8.97 -22.05 -21.47
C GLU A 174 9.10 -21.22 -20.20
N THR A 175 10.06 -20.29 -20.18
CA THR A 175 10.27 -19.34 -19.10
C THR A 175 10.07 -17.92 -19.62
N PHE A 176 9.19 -17.18 -18.96
CA PHE A 176 8.84 -15.82 -19.33
C PHE A 176 9.38 -14.82 -18.31
N SER A 177 10.04 -13.78 -18.81
CA SER A 177 10.50 -12.66 -17.98
C SER A 177 9.32 -11.95 -17.32
N PRO A 178 9.51 -11.36 -16.11
CA PRO A 178 8.43 -10.69 -15.38
C PRO A 178 7.68 -9.67 -16.26
N LEU A 179 6.35 -9.69 -16.21
CA LEU A 179 5.46 -8.77 -16.90
C LEU A 179 5.53 -8.77 -18.44
N SER A 180 6.25 -9.70 -19.06
CA SER A 180 6.10 -10.00 -20.49
C SER A 180 4.69 -10.52 -20.80
N ASP A 181 4.28 -10.53 -22.08
CA ASP A 181 2.93 -10.94 -22.44
C ASP A 181 2.65 -12.42 -22.12
N GLY A 182 3.64 -13.30 -22.34
CA GLY A 182 3.57 -14.70 -21.91
C GLY A 182 3.46 -14.82 -20.39
N TRP A 183 4.21 -14.01 -19.64
CA TRP A 183 4.12 -13.97 -18.19
C TRP A 183 2.72 -13.56 -17.72
N LYS A 184 2.16 -12.48 -18.29
CA LYS A 184 0.83 -11.96 -17.94
C LYS A 184 -0.25 -12.99 -18.24
N SER A 185 -0.16 -13.68 -19.36
CA SER A 185 -1.12 -14.72 -19.75
C SER A 185 -1.16 -15.86 -18.73
N VAL A 186 -0.01 -16.42 -18.36
CA VAL A 186 0.07 -17.50 -17.36
C VAL A 186 -0.40 -17.00 -15.98
N TYR A 187 0.04 -15.81 -15.57
CA TYR A 187 -0.33 -15.23 -14.30
C TYR A 187 -1.84 -14.99 -14.18
N GLN A 188 -2.46 -14.42 -15.23
CA GLN A 188 -3.91 -14.23 -15.29
C GLN A 188 -4.68 -15.55 -15.26
N ALA A 189 -4.18 -16.59 -15.94
CA ALA A 189 -4.81 -17.91 -15.88
C ALA A 189 -4.85 -18.44 -14.44
N ARG A 190 -3.73 -18.33 -13.70
CA ARG A 190 -3.65 -18.75 -12.28
C ARG A 190 -4.58 -17.92 -11.37
N LEU A 191 -4.68 -16.61 -11.58
CA LEU A 191 -5.61 -15.75 -10.84
C LEU A 191 -7.07 -16.12 -11.11
N ASN A 192 -7.41 -16.33 -12.39
CA ASN A 192 -8.77 -16.66 -12.81
C ASN A 192 -9.20 -18.04 -12.30
N GLU A 193 -8.29 -19.00 -12.23
CA GLU A 193 -8.53 -20.29 -11.59
C GLU A 193 -8.83 -20.09 -10.10
N PHE A 194 -7.97 -19.39 -9.37
CA PHE A 194 -8.13 -19.16 -7.93
C PHE A 194 -9.46 -18.50 -7.58
N LEU A 195 -9.76 -17.39 -8.24
CA LEU A 195 -11.02 -16.66 -8.06
C LEU A 195 -12.23 -17.45 -8.58
N GLY A 196 -12.04 -18.23 -9.64
CA GLY A 196 -13.08 -19.10 -10.20
C GLY A 196 -13.53 -20.16 -9.21
N GLN A 197 -12.61 -20.77 -8.46
CA GLN A 197 -12.89 -21.75 -7.41
C GLN A 197 -13.71 -21.12 -6.28
N LEU A 198 -13.30 -19.94 -5.79
CA LEU A 198 -14.02 -19.20 -4.75
C LEU A 198 -15.45 -18.82 -5.18
N ARG A 199 -15.58 -18.34 -6.42
CA ARG A 199 -16.90 -18.00 -7.01
C ARG A 199 -17.79 -19.24 -7.14
N ALA A 200 -17.24 -20.36 -7.61
CA ALA A 200 -17.98 -21.62 -7.74
C ALA A 200 -18.48 -22.11 -6.37
N ALA A 201 -17.67 -21.94 -5.33
CA ALA A 201 -18.03 -22.24 -3.94
C ALA A 201 -18.92 -21.18 -3.26
N ARG A 202 -19.27 -20.10 -3.98
CA ARG A 202 -20.04 -18.95 -3.46
C ARG A 202 -19.44 -18.32 -2.20
N LYS A 203 -18.11 -18.34 -2.08
CA LYS A 203 -17.40 -17.65 -1.01
C LYS A 203 -17.28 -16.15 -1.37
N PRO A 204 -17.75 -15.21 -0.53
CA PRO A 204 -17.46 -13.79 -0.70
C PRO A 204 -15.94 -13.56 -0.66
N VAL A 205 -15.45 -12.73 -1.58
CA VAL A 205 -14.03 -12.43 -1.72
C VAL A 205 -13.83 -10.91 -1.69
N ILE A 206 -12.92 -10.48 -0.81
CA ILE A 206 -12.38 -9.13 -0.75
C ILE A 206 -10.91 -9.21 -1.18
N TRP A 207 -10.60 -8.73 -2.37
CA TRP A 207 -9.23 -8.62 -2.87
C TRP A 207 -8.67 -7.25 -2.57
N VAL A 208 -7.57 -7.20 -1.83
CA VAL A 208 -6.90 -5.96 -1.45
C VAL A 208 -5.80 -5.66 -2.45
N GLY A 209 -5.81 -4.46 -3.03
CA GLY A 209 -4.75 -3.97 -3.90
C GLY A 209 -3.41 -3.83 -3.19
N LEU A 210 -2.33 -3.68 -3.96
CA LEU A 210 -0.99 -3.57 -3.40
C LEU A 210 -0.60 -2.09 -3.18
N PRO A 211 0.08 -1.78 -2.05
CA PRO A 211 0.49 -0.42 -1.72
C PRO A 211 1.69 0.04 -2.55
N PRO A 212 1.99 1.35 -2.60
CA PRO A 212 3.24 1.85 -3.17
C PRO A 212 4.46 1.27 -2.43
N MET A 213 5.57 1.08 -3.16
CA MET A 213 6.82 0.53 -2.65
C MET A 213 7.94 1.56 -2.73
N SER A 214 8.91 1.49 -1.82
CA SER A 214 10.00 2.49 -1.72
C SER A 214 10.89 2.57 -2.96
N LYS A 215 11.17 1.43 -3.59
CA LYS A 215 12.00 1.33 -4.80
C LYS A 215 11.14 1.57 -6.03
N LEU A 216 11.44 2.61 -6.81
CA LEU A 216 10.65 3.05 -7.96
C LEU A 216 10.36 1.94 -8.98
N GLU A 217 11.40 1.28 -9.51
CA GLU A 217 11.21 0.22 -10.52
C GLU A 217 10.36 -0.92 -9.98
N TYR A 218 10.61 -1.34 -8.74
CA TYR A 218 9.87 -2.41 -8.08
C TYR A 218 8.40 -2.00 -7.86
N GLY A 219 8.16 -0.79 -7.32
CA GLY A 219 6.82 -0.23 -7.15
C GLY A 219 6.04 -0.15 -8.47
N ALA A 220 6.68 0.24 -9.57
CA ALA A 220 6.03 0.26 -10.88
C ALA A 220 5.60 -1.14 -11.36
N ALA A 221 6.40 -2.18 -11.08
CA ALA A 221 5.98 -3.56 -11.39
C ALA A 221 4.85 -4.04 -10.47
N ILE A 222 4.93 -3.74 -9.17
CA ILE A 222 3.87 -4.09 -8.21
C ILE A 222 2.54 -3.40 -8.58
N ALA A 223 2.58 -2.15 -9.03
CA ALA A 223 1.39 -1.47 -9.54
C ALA A 223 0.79 -2.17 -10.77
N GLN A 224 1.62 -2.64 -11.70
CA GLN A 224 1.15 -3.42 -12.86
C GLN A 224 0.55 -4.77 -12.43
N ILE A 225 1.17 -5.48 -11.48
CA ILE A 225 0.63 -6.73 -10.91
C ILE A 225 -0.72 -6.47 -10.24
N SER A 226 -0.83 -5.41 -9.43
CA SER A 226 -2.08 -5.02 -8.78
C SER A 226 -3.18 -4.65 -9.78
N ALA A 227 -2.82 -4.09 -10.95
CA ALA A 227 -3.79 -3.84 -12.02
C ALA A 227 -4.33 -5.16 -12.62
N LEU A 228 -3.49 -6.18 -12.78
CA LEU A 228 -3.94 -7.52 -13.20
C LEU A 228 -4.88 -8.15 -12.17
N HIS A 229 -4.57 -7.98 -10.87
CA HIS A 229 -5.46 -8.41 -9.79
C HIS A 229 -6.83 -7.74 -9.86
N ARG A 230 -6.85 -6.42 -10.06
CA ARG A 230 -8.10 -5.66 -10.19
C ARG A 230 -8.97 -6.19 -11.33
N LEU A 231 -8.36 -6.47 -12.49
CA LEU A 231 -9.07 -7.03 -13.64
C LEU A 231 -9.63 -8.43 -13.37
N ALA A 232 -8.84 -9.30 -12.72
CA ALA A 232 -9.26 -10.65 -12.36
C ALA A 232 -10.39 -10.64 -11.31
N ALA A 233 -10.24 -9.83 -10.26
CA ALA A 233 -11.24 -9.64 -9.22
C ALA A 233 -12.57 -9.14 -9.80
N PHE A 234 -12.52 -8.11 -10.66
CA PHE A 234 -13.70 -7.60 -11.35
C PHE A 234 -14.39 -8.69 -12.20
N SER A 235 -13.62 -9.44 -12.99
CA SER A 235 -14.16 -10.51 -13.85
C SER A 235 -14.78 -11.66 -13.05
N ALA A 236 -14.31 -11.89 -11.83
CA ALA A 236 -14.85 -12.91 -10.91
C ALA A 236 -16.03 -12.41 -10.06
N GLY A 237 -16.33 -11.10 -10.07
CA GLY A 237 -17.32 -10.50 -9.17
C GLY A 237 -16.85 -10.40 -7.71
N ALA A 238 -15.53 -10.39 -7.49
CA ALA A 238 -14.94 -10.14 -6.18
C ALA A 238 -14.84 -8.63 -5.91
N GLU A 239 -14.96 -8.23 -4.65
CA GLU A 239 -14.77 -6.83 -4.25
C GLU A 239 -13.27 -6.50 -4.27
N PHE A 240 -12.86 -5.50 -5.06
CA PHE A 240 -11.48 -5.03 -5.09
C PHE A 240 -11.35 -3.73 -4.29
N ILE A 241 -10.50 -3.74 -3.25
CA ILE A 241 -10.18 -2.55 -2.46
C ILE A 241 -8.89 -1.93 -2.99
N ASP A 242 -9.00 -0.79 -3.66
CA ASP A 242 -7.83 0.01 -4.01
C ASP A 242 -7.32 0.79 -2.80
N ILE A 243 -6.12 0.43 -2.34
CA ILE A 243 -5.47 1.06 -1.20
C ILE A 243 -4.34 1.99 -1.62
N TYR A 244 -3.97 2.06 -2.90
CA TYR A 244 -2.75 2.72 -3.35
C TYR A 244 -2.70 4.18 -2.85
N ASP A 245 -3.74 4.95 -3.17
CA ASP A 245 -3.87 6.36 -2.79
C ASP A 245 -4.02 6.59 -1.28
N ARG A 246 -4.26 5.53 -0.49
CA ARG A 246 -4.36 5.63 0.99
C ARG A 246 -3.01 5.53 1.68
N PHE A 247 -1.98 5.12 0.94
CA PHE A 247 -0.62 4.90 1.43
C PHE A 247 0.43 5.72 0.66
N VAL A 248 0.01 6.68 -0.16
CA VAL A 248 0.91 7.67 -0.76
C VAL A 248 1.18 8.85 0.17
N GLY A 249 2.32 9.50 -0.02
CA GLY A 249 2.65 10.79 0.57
C GLY A 249 2.00 11.96 -0.18
N GLU A 250 2.29 13.18 0.26
CA GLU A 250 1.79 14.41 -0.37
C GLU A 250 2.23 14.57 -1.83
N ASP A 251 3.34 13.95 -2.20
CA ASP A 251 3.90 13.90 -3.55
C ASP A 251 3.30 12.78 -4.43
N GLY A 252 2.33 12.02 -3.90
CA GLY A 252 1.73 10.87 -4.57
C GLY A 252 2.65 9.65 -4.68
N GLN A 253 3.79 9.65 -3.97
CA GLN A 253 4.75 8.55 -3.97
C GLN A 253 4.71 7.76 -2.66
N TYR A 254 5.56 6.74 -2.56
CA TYR A 254 5.75 5.98 -1.32
C TYR A 254 6.06 6.90 -0.13
N ALA A 255 5.36 6.68 0.99
CA ALA A 255 5.65 7.35 2.25
C ALA A 255 5.80 6.35 3.41
N SER A 256 6.88 6.51 4.20
CA SER A 256 7.09 5.70 5.41
C SER A 256 6.20 6.13 6.59
N TYR A 257 5.69 7.35 6.55
CA TYR A 257 4.83 7.98 7.55
C TYR A 257 3.58 8.54 6.90
N GLY A 258 2.49 8.59 7.65
CA GLY A 258 1.24 9.17 7.19
C GLY A 258 0.19 9.17 8.30
N PRO A 259 -1.02 9.71 8.03
CA PRO A 259 -2.08 9.73 9.01
C PRO A 259 -2.58 8.31 9.32
N ASP A 260 -2.64 7.97 10.61
CA ASP A 260 -3.28 6.77 11.14
C ASP A 260 -4.81 6.89 11.12
N VAL A 261 -5.51 5.92 11.72
CA VAL A 261 -6.98 5.91 11.81
C VAL A 261 -7.56 7.10 12.60
N ASN A 262 -6.76 7.77 13.43
CA ASN A 262 -7.13 8.94 14.23
C ASN A 262 -6.65 10.25 13.58
N GLY A 263 -6.05 10.20 12.38
CA GLY A 263 -5.46 11.35 11.71
C GLY A 263 -4.11 11.80 12.26
N GLN A 264 -3.51 11.06 13.20
CA GLN A 264 -2.19 11.36 13.74
C GLN A 264 -1.10 10.83 12.81
N ASN A 265 -0.02 11.59 12.63
CA ASN A 265 1.09 11.12 11.81
C ASN A 265 1.80 9.96 12.53
N ALA A 266 1.79 8.77 11.93
CA ALA A 266 2.38 7.57 12.46
C ALA A 266 3.18 6.84 11.37
N ARG A 267 4.01 5.90 11.81
CA ARG A 267 4.79 5.07 10.90
C ARG A 267 3.87 4.08 10.18
N MET A 268 3.79 4.18 8.86
CA MET A 268 2.93 3.32 8.01
C MET A 268 3.70 2.10 7.50
N ARG A 269 5.02 2.21 7.31
CA ARG A 269 5.86 1.20 6.65
C ARG A 269 7.06 0.81 7.51
N LYS A 270 7.51 -0.44 7.41
CA LYS A 270 8.79 -0.91 7.98
C LYS A 270 9.97 -0.36 7.17
N ASP A 271 11.18 -0.47 7.70
CA ASP A 271 12.40 0.10 7.08
C ASP A 271 12.76 -0.53 5.73
N ASP A 272 12.22 -1.73 5.44
CA ASP A 272 12.39 -2.39 4.15
C ASP A 272 11.63 -1.72 2.99
N GLY A 273 10.67 -0.83 3.29
CA GLY A 273 9.84 -0.15 2.31
C GLY A 273 8.82 -1.04 1.60
N ILE A 274 8.57 -2.25 2.10
CA ILE A 274 7.61 -3.24 1.57
C ILE A 274 6.51 -3.55 2.58
N HIS A 275 6.86 -3.77 3.84
CA HIS A 275 5.91 -4.25 4.86
C HIS A 275 5.24 -3.11 5.63
N PHE A 276 4.08 -3.40 6.20
CA PHE A 276 3.34 -2.44 7.01
C PHE A 276 3.86 -2.41 8.44
N ALA A 277 4.08 -1.21 8.98
CA ALA A 277 4.22 -1.07 10.43
C ALA A 277 2.85 -1.28 11.11
N ALA A 278 2.81 -1.48 12.44
CA ALA A 278 1.58 -1.77 13.16
C ALA A 278 0.45 -0.76 12.87
N ALA A 279 0.74 0.54 12.95
CA ALA A 279 -0.24 1.58 12.64
C ALA A 279 -0.70 1.59 11.17
N GLY A 280 0.19 1.26 10.23
CA GLY A 280 -0.16 1.10 8.81
C GLY A 280 -1.07 -0.12 8.57
N ALA A 281 -0.80 -1.23 9.26
CA ALA A 281 -1.63 -2.42 9.20
C ALA A 281 -3.01 -2.18 9.86
N ASP A 282 -3.07 -1.43 10.96
CA ASP A 282 -4.33 -1.04 11.61
C ASP A 282 -5.17 -0.13 10.69
N LYS A 283 -4.52 0.81 9.99
CA LYS A 283 -5.16 1.62 8.94
C LYS A 283 -5.69 0.76 7.79
N LEU A 284 -4.94 -0.24 7.36
CA LEU A 284 -5.38 -1.18 6.33
C LEU A 284 -6.60 -1.99 6.80
N ALA A 285 -6.53 -2.56 8.01
CA ALA A 285 -7.64 -3.29 8.62
C ALA A 285 -8.91 -2.44 8.73
N PHE A 286 -8.77 -1.14 9.06
CA PHE A 286 -9.91 -0.22 9.05
C PHE A 286 -10.59 -0.14 7.67
N TYR A 287 -9.84 -0.01 6.57
CA TYR A 287 -10.43 0.02 5.23
C TYR A 287 -11.07 -1.31 4.85
N VAL A 288 -10.39 -2.43 5.10
CA VAL A 288 -10.93 -3.77 4.85
C VAL A 288 -12.21 -4.00 5.67
N SER A 289 -12.27 -3.51 6.91
CA SER A 289 -13.45 -3.65 7.77
C SER A 289 -14.71 -3.00 7.18
N GLN A 290 -14.57 -1.94 6.38
CA GLN A 290 -15.72 -1.30 5.73
C GLN A 290 -16.33 -2.23 4.69
N SER A 291 -15.50 -2.92 3.91
CA SER A 291 -15.93 -3.95 2.94
C SER A 291 -16.45 -5.21 3.63
N VAL A 292 -15.82 -5.63 4.73
CA VAL A 292 -16.31 -6.78 5.52
C VAL A 292 -17.73 -6.54 6.04
N ARG A 293 -18.08 -5.32 6.46
CA ARG A 293 -19.43 -4.96 6.91
C ARG A 293 -20.52 -5.14 5.85
N THR A 294 -20.15 -5.17 4.57
CA THR A 294 -21.08 -5.45 3.47
C THR A 294 -21.56 -6.89 3.49
N PHE A 295 -20.67 -7.80 3.90
CA PHE A 295 -20.95 -9.24 3.99
C PHE A 295 -21.33 -9.67 5.40
N TYR A 296 -20.78 -9.05 6.44
CA TYR A 296 -20.95 -9.45 7.83
C TYR A 296 -21.70 -8.38 8.62
N ARG A 297 -22.86 -8.73 9.18
CA ARG A 297 -23.63 -7.87 10.12
C ARG A 297 -23.99 -8.63 11.40
N GLY A 298 -23.04 -8.68 12.34
CA GLY A 298 -23.31 -9.17 13.70
C GLY A 298 -23.70 -10.65 13.78
N GLY A 299 -22.98 -11.52 13.06
CA GLY A 299 -23.12 -12.98 13.13
C GLY A 299 -23.78 -13.65 11.92
N GLN A 300 -24.24 -12.88 10.92
CA GLN A 300 -24.73 -13.43 9.65
C GLN A 300 -23.90 -12.92 8.47
N VAL A 301 -23.46 -13.86 7.62
CA VAL A 301 -22.88 -13.55 6.31
C VAL A 301 -24.00 -13.43 5.29
N MET A 302 -24.28 -12.20 4.87
CA MET A 302 -25.19 -11.90 3.77
C MET A 302 -24.36 -11.87 2.50
N LEU A 303 -24.54 -12.85 1.61
CA LEU A 303 -24.09 -12.70 0.23
C LEU A 303 -25.03 -11.69 -0.44
N ALA A 304 -24.78 -10.40 -0.19
CA ALA A 304 -25.38 -9.36 -0.99
C ALA A 304 -24.81 -9.57 -2.40
N VAL A 305 -25.58 -10.21 -3.28
CA VAL A 305 -25.43 -10.00 -4.70
C VAL A 305 -25.77 -8.53 -4.89
N ALA A 306 -24.78 -7.66 -4.69
CA ALA A 306 -24.84 -6.29 -5.13
C ALA A 306 -24.84 -6.39 -6.64
N ASP A 307 -26.02 -6.65 -7.21
CA ASP A 307 -26.27 -6.40 -8.62
C ASP A 307 -26.07 -4.90 -8.77
N PRO A 308 -24.98 -4.45 -9.40
CA PRO A 308 -24.67 -3.02 -9.50
C PRO A 308 -25.72 -2.27 -10.32
N LEU A 309 -26.65 -3.00 -10.93
CA LEU A 309 -27.77 -2.47 -11.68
C LEU A 309 -29.07 -2.45 -10.87
N LEU A 310 -29.14 -3.06 -9.68
CA LEU A 310 -30.37 -3.15 -8.90
C LEU A 310 -30.87 -1.74 -8.52
N GLY A 311 -32.01 -1.33 -9.07
CA GLY A 311 -32.55 0.02 -8.91
C GLY A 311 -32.10 1.04 -9.97
N THR A 312 -31.38 0.61 -11.00
CA THR A 312 -31.05 1.41 -12.20
C THR A 312 -31.87 0.93 -13.40
N ASP A 313 -32.13 1.81 -14.37
CA ASP A 313 -32.84 1.46 -15.61
C ASP A 313 -32.14 0.34 -16.41
N ALA A 314 -30.83 0.20 -16.23
CA ALA A 314 -30.03 -0.85 -16.86
C ALA A 314 -30.34 -2.27 -16.33
N ALA A 315 -30.88 -2.42 -15.11
CA ALA A 315 -31.30 -3.73 -14.61
C ALA A 315 -32.46 -4.33 -15.41
N ALA A 316 -33.33 -3.49 -15.97
CA ALA A 316 -34.45 -3.92 -16.80
C ALA A 316 -34.03 -4.27 -18.24
N MET A 317 -32.88 -3.78 -18.72
CA MET A 317 -32.41 -4.00 -20.09
C MET A 317 -31.61 -5.31 -20.26
N LEU A 318 -31.09 -5.89 -19.17
CA LEU A 318 -30.21 -7.07 -19.21
C LEU A 318 -30.88 -8.39 -18.84
N ARG A 319 -32.15 -8.39 -18.40
CA ARG A 319 -32.91 -9.62 -18.11
C ARG A 319 -34.13 -9.71 -19.02
N PRO A 320 -34.23 -10.72 -19.91
CA PRO A 320 -35.46 -10.94 -20.66
C PRO A 320 -36.57 -11.40 -19.69
N PRO A 321 -37.80 -10.90 -19.89
CA PRO A 321 -38.76 -11.77 -20.55
C PRO A 321 -39.41 -11.03 -21.72
N TYR A 322 -38.83 -11.13 -22.92
CA TYR A 322 -39.58 -10.78 -24.12
C TYR A 322 -40.49 -11.95 -24.50
N GLN A 323 -41.62 -12.06 -23.82
CA GLN A 323 -42.79 -12.73 -24.37
C GLN A 323 -43.79 -11.67 -24.85
N GLY A 324 -43.96 -11.60 -26.16
CA GLY A 324 -45.20 -11.09 -26.77
C GLY A 324 -45.21 -9.64 -27.21
N GLN A 325 -44.93 -9.44 -28.50
CA GLN A 325 -45.53 -8.47 -29.43
C GLN A 325 -45.59 -6.99 -29.05
N GLY A 326 -44.83 -6.17 -29.79
CA GLY A 326 -45.08 -4.74 -29.87
C GLY A 326 -43.94 -3.94 -30.48
N GLN A 327 -43.80 -4.01 -31.80
CA GLN A 327 -43.19 -2.99 -32.66
C GLN A 327 -41.74 -2.55 -32.37
N ILE A 328 -40.84 -3.05 -33.22
CA ILE A 328 -39.73 -2.32 -33.86
C ILE A 328 -39.79 -0.79 -33.63
N ARG A 329 -38.98 -0.32 -32.67
CA ARG A 329 -38.20 0.91 -32.85
C ARG A 329 -36.75 0.55 -32.62
N LEU A 330 -36.05 0.35 -33.73
CA LEU A 330 -34.62 0.45 -33.80
C LEU A 330 -34.26 1.88 -33.35
N LEU A 331 -33.99 2.09 -32.06
CA LEU A 331 -33.35 3.32 -31.62
C LEU A 331 -31.87 3.16 -31.97
N GLU A 332 -31.48 3.81 -33.07
CA GLU A 332 -30.10 4.24 -33.28
C GLU A 332 -29.63 4.97 -32.01
N VAL A 333 -28.87 4.26 -31.17
CA VAL A 333 -28.02 4.90 -30.16
C VAL A 333 -26.58 4.62 -30.56
N ALA A 334 -26.24 5.12 -31.74
CA ALA A 334 -24.87 5.45 -32.09
C ALA A 334 -24.79 6.99 -32.10
N GLY A 335 -24.06 7.57 -31.15
CA GLY A 335 -23.48 8.90 -31.34
C GLY A 335 -24.28 10.15 -30.94
N ALA A 336 -25.17 10.12 -29.96
CA ALA A 336 -25.77 11.36 -29.42
C ALA A 336 -25.01 11.84 -28.17
N VAL A 337 -24.15 12.86 -28.34
CA VAL A 337 -23.54 13.62 -27.23
C VAL A 337 -24.65 14.47 -26.60
N LEU A 338 -25.09 14.16 -25.37
CA LEU A 338 -25.99 15.04 -24.63
C LEU A 338 -25.19 16.20 -23.98
N PRO A 339 -25.62 17.46 -24.13
CA PRO A 339 -25.00 18.58 -23.44
C PRO A 339 -25.28 18.54 -21.93
N LEU A 340 -24.25 18.84 -21.12
CA LEU A 340 -24.28 18.88 -19.65
C LEU A 340 -25.18 19.99 -19.06
N SER A 341 -25.82 20.81 -19.90
CA SER A 341 -26.63 21.96 -19.47
C SER A 341 -28.12 21.65 -19.27
N ARG A 342 -28.58 20.41 -19.52
CA ARG A 342 -29.92 19.99 -19.11
C ARG A 342 -29.90 19.43 -17.69
N THR A 343 -30.37 20.21 -16.72
CA THR A 343 -30.91 19.64 -15.49
C THR A 343 -32.15 18.82 -15.84
N PRO A 344 -32.20 17.50 -15.58
CA PRO A 344 -33.43 16.75 -15.72
C PRO A 344 -34.44 17.22 -14.67
N ASP A 345 -35.67 17.47 -15.09
CA ASP A 345 -36.76 17.86 -14.20
C ASP A 345 -36.95 16.79 -13.11
N ARG A 346 -36.99 17.23 -11.84
CA ARG A 346 -37.17 16.32 -10.71
C ARG A 346 -38.60 15.80 -10.69
N ALA A 347 -38.76 14.51 -10.39
CA ALA A 347 -40.04 13.80 -10.38
C ALA A 347 -41.13 14.40 -9.45
N SER A 348 -40.79 15.38 -8.58
CA SER A 348 -41.74 16.13 -7.78
C SER A 348 -42.56 17.16 -8.55
N ASP A 349 -42.11 17.60 -9.74
CA ASP A 349 -42.78 18.64 -10.53
C ASP A 349 -43.83 18.10 -11.52
N LEU A 350 -44.05 16.78 -11.56
CA LEU A 350 -45.06 16.14 -12.42
C LEU A 350 -46.42 15.92 -11.75
N ILE A 351 -46.63 16.43 -10.52
CA ILE A 351 -47.89 16.23 -9.78
C ILE A 351 -48.78 17.49 -9.73
N ALA A 352 -48.33 18.64 -10.24
CA ALA A 352 -49.16 19.85 -10.31
C ALA A 352 -49.10 20.51 -11.69
N ALA A 353 -49.78 19.91 -12.67
CA ALA A 353 -50.06 20.57 -13.94
C ALA A 353 -51.14 21.64 -13.76
N SER A 354 -50.77 22.85 -13.32
CA SER A 354 -51.56 24.07 -13.55
C SER A 354 -50.78 25.36 -13.25
N SER A 355 -49.71 25.62 -14.00
CA SER A 355 -49.32 26.99 -14.34
C SER A 355 -48.28 26.95 -15.45
N ALA A 356 -48.66 27.45 -16.63
CA ALA A 356 -47.71 27.80 -17.65
C ALA A 356 -46.86 28.98 -17.13
N ALA A 357 -45.56 28.74 -16.93
CA ALA A 357 -44.54 29.78 -16.79
C ALA A 357 -43.72 29.85 -18.09
N PRO A 358 -43.23 31.04 -18.48
CA PRO A 358 -42.84 31.33 -19.86
C PRO A 358 -41.57 30.57 -20.25
N ALA A 359 -41.43 30.29 -21.55
CA ALA A 359 -40.22 29.74 -22.15
C ALA A 359 -39.00 30.60 -21.78
N GLY A 360 -38.27 30.18 -20.75
CA GLY A 360 -36.96 30.72 -20.38
C GLY A 360 -35.93 30.16 -21.35
N GLU A 361 -35.47 31.03 -22.24
CA GLU A 361 -34.28 30.99 -23.10
C GLU A 361 -33.82 29.61 -23.60
N ALA A 362 -34.06 29.38 -24.89
CA ALA A 362 -33.48 28.28 -25.65
C ALA A 362 -31.96 28.21 -25.39
N GLY A 363 -31.49 27.05 -24.93
CA GLY A 363 -30.07 26.80 -24.69
C GLY A 363 -29.24 27.11 -25.94
N PHE A 364 -28.07 27.71 -25.72
CA PHE A 364 -27.15 28.07 -26.78
C PHE A 364 -26.57 26.82 -27.46
N SER A 365 -26.46 26.83 -28.79
CA SER A 365 -25.78 25.77 -29.54
C SER A 365 -24.27 26.05 -29.60
N LEU A 366 -23.46 24.99 -29.74
CA LEU A 366 -22.00 25.14 -29.87
C LEU A 366 -21.61 25.93 -31.14
N ASP A 367 -22.39 25.81 -32.21
CA ASP A 367 -22.20 26.57 -33.45
C ASP A 367 -22.30 28.09 -33.24
N ALA A 368 -23.10 28.51 -32.25
CA ALA A 368 -23.27 29.92 -31.90
C ALA A 368 -22.02 30.53 -31.21
N LEU A 369 -21.12 29.72 -30.65
CA LEU A 369 -19.82 30.16 -30.10
C LEU A 369 -18.76 30.32 -31.20
N VAL A 370 -18.86 29.54 -32.28
CA VAL A 370 -17.92 29.57 -33.40
C VAL A 370 -18.28 30.68 -34.40
N SER A 371 -19.57 30.96 -34.58
CA SER A 371 -20.08 31.94 -35.56
C SER A 371 -20.51 33.28 -34.93
N ALA A 372 -20.01 33.59 -33.73
CA ALA A 372 -20.39 34.80 -33.02
C ALA A 372 -19.90 36.07 -33.75
N PRO A 373 -20.69 37.17 -33.79
CA PRO A 373 -20.25 38.45 -34.33
C PRO A 373 -19.00 38.97 -33.59
N ALA A 374 -18.08 39.58 -34.34
CA ALA A 374 -16.86 40.16 -33.76
C ALA A 374 -17.20 41.18 -32.66
N GLY A 375 -16.65 40.98 -31.45
CA GLY A 375 -16.83 41.88 -30.29
C GLY A 375 -17.71 41.35 -29.15
N ARG A 376 -18.28 40.15 -29.26
CA ARG A 376 -18.90 39.46 -28.11
C ARG A 376 -17.85 38.84 -27.17
N ALA A 377 -18.14 38.87 -25.86
CA ALA A 377 -17.21 38.40 -24.81
C ALA A 377 -16.97 36.87 -24.81
N ASP A 378 -17.83 36.11 -25.48
CA ASP A 378 -17.81 34.65 -25.58
C ASP A 378 -17.45 34.14 -27.00
N ALA A 379 -16.91 35.02 -27.86
CA ALA A 379 -16.43 34.64 -29.18
C ALA A 379 -15.01 34.04 -29.08
N PHE A 380 -14.91 32.71 -29.05
CA PHE A 380 -13.62 32.00 -28.95
C PHE A 380 -13.06 31.53 -30.31
N GLY A 381 -13.78 31.79 -31.42
CA GLY A 381 -13.33 31.57 -32.80
C GLY A 381 -12.88 32.85 -33.52
N VAL A 382 -12.52 32.76 -34.81
CA VAL A 382 -12.29 33.91 -35.69
C VAL A 382 -13.64 34.54 -36.04
N GLY A 383 -14.19 35.36 -35.15
CA GLY A 383 -15.55 35.92 -35.27
C GLY A 383 -15.87 36.47 -36.66
N ILE A 384 -17.11 36.29 -37.10
CA ILE A 384 -17.57 36.68 -38.44
C ILE A 384 -17.91 38.18 -38.41
N ASP A 385 -17.43 38.94 -39.40
CA ASP A 385 -17.90 40.30 -39.65
C ASP A 385 -19.22 40.24 -40.43
N PRO A 386 -20.37 40.63 -39.85
CA PRO A 386 -21.65 40.58 -40.52
C PRO A 386 -21.77 41.57 -41.70
N ALA A 387 -20.79 42.45 -41.91
CA ALA A 387 -20.73 43.39 -43.03
C ALA A 387 -19.88 42.91 -44.23
N ALA A 388 -19.24 41.74 -44.14
CA ALA A 388 -18.43 41.22 -45.24
C ALA A 388 -19.30 40.50 -46.29
N GLU A 389 -19.27 40.97 -47.55
CA GLU A 389 -19.92 40.27 -48.67
C GLU A 389 -19.26 38.91 -48.93
N PRO A 390 -20.04 37.85 -49.25
CA PRO A 390 -19.50 36.52 -49.46
C PRO A 390 -18.65 36.47 -50.74
N GLU A 391 -17.38 36.04 -50.63
CA GLU A 391 -16.54 35.77 -51.81
C GLU A 391 -17.12 34.62 -52.65
N PRO A 392 -17.11 34.74 -53.99
CA PRO A 392 -17.56 33.66 -54.86
C PRO A 392 -16.57 32.49 -54.81
N ALA A 393 -17.11 31.30 -54.54
CA ALA A 393 -16.35 30.05 -54.56
C ALA A 393 -15.69 29.86 -55.94
N SER A 394 -14.35 29.77 -55.95
CA SER A 394 -13.56 29.47 -57.14
C SER A 394 -13.72 28.00 -57.56
N PRO A 395 -13.68 27.70 -58.87
CA PRO A 395 -14.14 26.43 -59.46
C PRO A 395 -13.28 25.20 -59.16
#